data_AF-A0A960V7P5-F1
#
_entry.id   AF-A0A960V7P5-F1
#
_cell.length_a   1.000
_cell.length_b   1.000
_cell.length_c   1.000
_cell.angle_alpha   90.00
_cell.angle_beta   90.00
_cell.angle_gamma   90.00
#
_symmetry.space_group_name_H-M   'P 1'
#
loop_
_entity.id
_entity.type
_entity.pdbx_description
1 polymer ?
#
loop_
_entity_poly.entity_id
_entity_poly.type
_entity_poly.pdbx_seq_one_letter_code
_entity_poly.pdbx_strand_id
1 'polypeptide(L)'
;MAIICTNCNSENPDDFNYCKKCGNVLVSSNKIGNKNSWMDKIPSWAYIFIFIGGIGLVIGSFILFTVGIAYLEGFASLIFIVLGFLILAPLVGKNSNNLMKGGAIAFFSLMGMAIDQTGNYIYNKPIEIIYCEKDEKISRTVDVSHSFPGRTDMTQDFKCVNKENQVQYRIPILPIIGIRFLEYIILAYFLIWVRKFYDTRKKKSHE
;
A
#
# COMPACT_ATOMS: atom_id res chain seq x y z
N MET A 1 -2.79 32.44 -38.88
CA MET A 1 -2.67 33.87 -38.49
C MET A 1 -1.20 34.24 -38.41
N ALA A 2 -0.63 34.73 -39.51
CA ALA A 2 0.78 35.08 -39.56
C ALA A 2 1.17 36.07 -38.45
N ILE A 3 2.27 35.80 -37.75
CA ILE A 3 2.86 36.68 -36.73
C ILE A 3 3.87 37.59 -37.42
N ILE A 4 3.70 38.90 -37.27
CA ILE A 4 4.62 39.90 -37.82
C ILE A 4 5.76 40.12 -36.81
N CYS A 5 7.00 39.95 -37.27
CA CYS A 5 8.17 40.19 -36.42
C CYS A 5 8.33 41.69 -36.12
N THR A 6 8.32 42.08 -34.85
CA THR A 6 8.46 43.49 -34.42
C THR A 6 9.81 44.13 -34.75
N ASN A 7 10.84 43.32 -35.01
CA ASN A 7 12.20 43.81 -35.29
C ASN A 7 12.47 44.02 -36.78
N CYS A 8 11.86 43.22 -37.66
CA CYS A 8 12.14 43.27 -39.10
C CYS A 8 10.90 43.27 -40.01
N ASN A 9 9.70 43.34 -39.42
CA ASN A 9 8.40 43.37 -40.08
C ASN A 9 8.13 42.23 -41.09
N SER A 10 8.90 41.14 -41.03
CA SER A 10 8.62 39.96 -41.86
C SER A 10 7.44 39.16 -41.30
N GLU A 11 6.59 38.65 -42.16
CA GLU A 11 5.54 37.69 -41.82
C GLU A 11 6.12 36.29 -41.57
N ASN A 12 5.75 35.70 -40.43
CA ASN A 12 6.14 34.35 -40.03
C ASN A 12 4.88 33.52 -39.75
N PRO A 13 4.92 32.20 -40.03
CA PRO A 13 3.86 31.29 -39.60
C PRO A 13 3.68 31.28 -38.07
N ASP A 14 2.46 30.99 -37.62
CA ASP A 14 2.01 31.04 -36.23
C ASP A 14 2.77 30.07 -35.28
N ASP A 15 3.42 29.06 -35.85
CA ASP A 15 4.13 27.98 -35.16
C ASP A 15 5.63 28.24 -34.95
N PHE A 16 6.16 29.35 -35.48
CA PHE A 16 7.58 29.70 -35.35
C PHE A 16 7.87 30.44 -34.03
N ASN A 17 8.82 29.92 -33.25
CA ASN A 17 9.33 30.60 -32.04
C ASN A 17 10.31 31.74 -32.36
N TYR A 18 10.90 31.73 -33.55
CA TYR A 18 11.91 32.69 -34.00
C TYR A 18 11.60 33.16 -35.41
N CYS A 19 11.92 34.42 -35.68
CA CYS A 19 11.73 35.01 -36.99
C CYS A 19 12.65 34.36 -38.03
N LYS A 20 12.07 33.87 -39.13
CA LYS A 20 12.81 33.23 -40.23
C LYS A 20 13.86 34.13 -40.89
N LYS A 21 13.70 35.46 -40.78
CA LYS A 21 14.53 36.45 -41.47
C LYS A 21 15.64 37.02 -40.59
N CYS A 22 15.33 37.37 -39.33
CA CYS A 22 16.29 38.05 -38.45
C CYS A 22 16.66 37.27 -37.19
N GLY A 23 16.07 36.09 -36.97
CA GLY A 23 16.32 35.27 -35.78
C GLY A 23 15.74 35.81 -34.48
N ASN A 24 15.07 36.97 -34.49
CA ASN A 24 14.47 37.53 -33.27
C ASN A 24 13.33 36.65 -32.73
N VAL A 25 13.17 36.58 -31.41
CA VAL A 25 12.12 35.78 -30.76
C VAL A 25 10.75 36.34 -31.15
N LEU A 26 9.90 35.47 -31.70
CA LEU A 26 8.49 35.78 -31.90
C LEU A 26 7.79 35.41 -30.60
N VAL A 27 7.34 36.41 -29.84
CA VAL A 27 6.61 36.17 -28.59
C VAL A 27 5.26 35.56 -28.96
N SER A 28 5.21 34.23 -29.04
CA SER A 28 3.98 33.47 -29.16
C SER A 28 3.18 33.65 -27.87
N SER A 29 2.24 34.57 -27.87
CA SER A 29 1.33 34.83 -26.73
C SER A 29 0.37 33.67 -26.44
N ASN A 30 0.37 32.61 -27.25
CA ASN A 30 -0.63 31.54 -27.19
C ASN A 30 -0.14 30.19 -26.66
N LYS A 31 1.09 30.12 -26.11
CA LYS A 31 1.46 29.04 -25.18
C LYS A 31 1.47 29.53 -23.73
N ILE A 32 0.46 30.31 -23.34
CA ILE A 32 0.02 30.26 -21.95
C ILE A 32 -0.69 28.92 -21.81
N GLY A 33 0.11 27.89 -21.57
CA GLY A 33 -0.38 26.58 -21.19
C GLY A 33 -1.43 26.76 -20.11
N ASN A 34 -2.43 25.88 -20.15
CA ASN A 34 -3.41 25.70 -19.09
C ASN A 34 -2.68 25.41 -17.76
N LYS A 35 -2.10 26.44 -17.16
CA LYS A 35 -1.58 26.47 -15.81
C LYS A 35 -2.82 26.46 -14.96
N ASN A 36 -3.07 25.34 -14.30
CA ASN A 36 -4.16 25.19 -13.36
C ASN A 36 -4.15 26.38 -12.38
N SER A 37 -5.03 27.35 -12.67
CA SER A 37 -5.07 28.74 -12.15
C SER A 37 -5.35 28.84 -10.64
N TRP A 38 -5.52 27.71 -9.97
CA TRP A 38 -5.88 27.69 -8.57
C TRP A 38 -4.68 27.87 -7.64
N MET A 39 -3.49 27.36 -8.00
CA MET A 39 -2.30 27.52 -7.16
C MET A 39 -1.71 28.94 -7.22
N ASP A 40 -1.86 29.65 -8.34
CA ASP A 40 -1.35 31.04 -8.48
C ASP A 40 -2.09 32.06 -7.60
N LYS A 41 -3.22 31.66 -6.99
CA LYS A 41 -4.03 32.51 -6.08
C LYS A 41 -3.71 32.32 -4.61
N ILE A 42 -2.83 31.38 -4.26
CA ILE A 42 -2.49 31.08 -2.87
C ILE A 42 -1.46 32.11 -2.40
N PRO A 43 -1.73 32.88 -1.33
CA PRO A 43 -0.77 33.84 -0.81
C PRO A 43 0.47 33.13 -0.26
N SER A 44 1.64 33.78 -0.36
CA SER A 44 2.94 33.16 -0.01
C SER A 44 2.99 32.57 1.41
N TRP A 45 2.28 33.17 2.38
CA TRP A 45 2.21 32.66 3.75
C TRP A 45 1.46 31.32 3.87
N ALA A 46 0.47 31.06 3.00
CA ALA A 46 -0.33 29.84 3.06
C ALA A 46 0.47 28.61 2.60
N TYR A 47 1.48 28.78 1.75
CA TYR A 47 2.41 27.69 1.39
C TYR A 47 3.17 27.15 2.59
N ILE A 48 3.48 27.98 3.59
CA ILE A 48 4.14 27.53 4.83
C ILE A 48 3.22 26.56 5.57
N PHE A 49 1.93 26.89 5.69
CA PHE A 49 0.95 26.00 6.32
C PHE A 49 0.68 24.74 5.52
N ILE A 50 0.65 24.82 4.18
CA ILE A 50 0.53 23.63 3.31
C ILE A 50 1.75 22.72 3.51
N PHE A 51 2.95 23.30 3.60
CA PHE A 51 4.17 22.55 3.80
C PHE A 51 4.23 21.89 5.19
N ILE A 52 4.00 22.66 6.25
CA ILE A 52 3.94 22.14 7.63
C ILE A 52 2.83 21.12 7.78
N GLY A 53 1.65 21.41 7.23
CA GLY A 53 0.50 20.50 7.21
C GLY A 53 0.80 19.22 6.44
N GLY A 54 1.52 19.31 5.32
CA GLY A 54 2.00 18.17 4.55
C GLY A 54 2.95 17.28 5.36
N ILE A 55 3.94 17.86 6.02
CA ILE A 55 4.85 17.13 6.92
C ILE A 55 4.05 16.46 8.05
N GLY A 56 3.14 17.21 8.68
CA GLY A 56 2.27 16.70 9.74
C GLY A 56 1.40 15.53 9.27
N LEU A 57 0.87 15.60 8.04
CA LEU A 57 0.11 14.51 7.42
C LEU A 57 0.97 13.27 7.19
N VAL A 58 2.20 13.44 6.70
CA VAL A 58 3.12 12.31 6.50
C VAL A 58 3.43 11.64 7.85
N ILE A 59 3.88 12.41 8.84
CA ILE A 59 4.20 11.89 10.18
C ILE A 59 2.97 11.23 10.81
N GLY A 60 1.82 11.92 10.77
CA GLY A 60 0.56 11.41 11.29
C GLY A 60 0.13 10.11 10.61
N SER A 61 0.32 9.99 9.29
CA SER A 61 0.00 8.78 8.55
C SER A 61 0.83 7.58 8.99
N PHE A 62 2.14 7.76 9.23
CA PHE A 62 3.00 6.71 9.77
C PHE A 62 2.56 6.28 11.18
N ILE A 63 2.26 7.22 12.06
CA ILE A 63 1.79 6.91 13.43
C ILE A 63 0.46 6.15 13.37
N LEU A 64 -0.51 6.65 12.61
CA LEU A 64 -1.82 6.02 12.45
C LEU A 64 -1.71 4.63 11.83
N PHE A 65 -0.78 4.44 10.89
CA PHE A 65 -0.51 3.14 10.29
C PHE A 65 0.06 2.15 11.31
N THR A 66 1.06 2.54 12.11
CA THR A 66 1.63 1.70 13.17
C THR A 66 0.60 1.35 14.24
N VAL A 67 -0.19 2.33 14.69
CA VAL A 67 -1.28 2.10 15.65
C VAL A 67 -2.35 1.20 15.05
N GLY A 68 -2.72 1.43 13.79
CA GLY A 68 -3.68 0.61 13.06
C GLY A 68 -3.26 -0.85 13.01
N ILE A 69 -2.00 -1.14 12.66
CA ILE A 69 -1.47 -2.51 12.64
C ILE A 69 -1.43 -3.13 14.04
N ALA A 70 -1.11 -2.37 15.08
CA ALA A 70 -0.98 -2.91 16.44
C ALA A 70 -2.33 -3.22 17.12
N TYR A 71 -3.35 -2.42 16.85
CA TYR A 71 -4.63 -2.46 17.59
C TYR A 71 -5.83 -2.92 16.76
N LEU A 72 -5.85 -2.69 15.45
CA LEU A 72 -6.99 -3.06 14.61
C LEU A 72 -6.79 -4.44 14.00
N GLU A 73 -7.57 -5.41 14.48
CA GLU A 73 -7.57 -6.76 13.94
C GLU A 73 -7.92 -6.76 12.45
N GLY A 74 -7.09 -7.40 11.64
CA GLY A 74 -7.26 -7.53 10.20
C GLY A 74 -6.95 -6.30 9.37
N PHE A 75 -6.52 -5.19 9.97
CA PHE A 75 -6.12 -4.01 9.20
C PHE A 75 -4.97 -4.32 8.24
N ALA A 76 -3.93 -5.00 8.72
CA ALA A 76 -2.82 -5.44 7.88
C ALA A 76 -3.31 -6.38 6.76
N SER A 77 -4.11 -7.40 7.10
CA SER A 77 -4.65 -8.34 6.10
C SER A 77 -5.42 -7.65 4.97
N LEU A 78 -6.21 -6.61 5.26
CA LEU A 78 -6.95 -5.84 4.26
C LEU A 78 -6.00 -5.11 3.30
N ILE A 79 -4.97 -4.45 3.85
CA ILE A 79 -3.94 -3.78 3.05
C ILE A 79 -3.23 -4.80 2.14
N PHE A 80 -2.87 -5.96 2.69
CA PHE A 80 -2.19 -7.02 1.92
C PHE A 80 -3.08 -7.65 0.85
N ILE A 81 -4.39 -7.75 1.05
CA ILE A 81 -5.32 -8.18 -0.01
C ILE A 81 -5.26 -7.19 -1.19
N VAL A 82 -5.36 -5.89 -0.92
CA VAL A 82 -5.33 -4.85 -1.95
C VAL A 82 -3.97 -4.81 -2.66
N LEU A 83 -2.88 -4.74 -1.89
CA LEU A 83 -1.52 -4.72 -2.43
C LEU A 83 -1.18 -6.01 -3.17
N GLY A 84 -1.55 -7.17 -2.62
CA GLY A 84 -1.34 -8.48 -3.23
C GLY A 84 -2.06 -8.58 -4.57
N PHE A 85 -3.31 -8.11 -4.67
CA PHE A 85 -4.05 -8.10 -5.93
C PHE A 85 -3.36 -7.24 -7.00
N LEU A 86 -2.79 -6.09 -6.63
CA LEU A 86 -2.09 -5.19 -7.55
C LEU A 86 -0.69 -5.71 -7.95
N ILE A 87 0.09 -6.17 -6.98
CA ILE A 87 1.49 -6.58 -7.16
C ILE A 87 1.59 -7.95 -7.83
N LEU A 88 0.68 -8.88 -7.53
CA LEU A 88 0.69 -10.22 -8.12
C LEU A 88 0.00 -10.25 -9.50
N ALA A 89 -0.75 -9.21 -9.89
CA ALA A 89 -1.46 -9.17 -11.17
C ALA A 89 -0.55 -9.35 -12.41
N PRO A 90 0.64 -8.71 -12.51
CA PRO A 90 1.55 -8.92 -13.63
C PRO A 90 2.05 -10.38 -13.78
N LEU A 91 1.98 -11.16 -12.70
CA LEU A 91 2.46 -12.55 -12.66
C LEU A 91 1.45 -13.57 -13.22
N VAL A 92 0.23 -13.14 -13.56
CA VAL A 92 -0.80 -14.02 -14.12
C VAL A 92 -0.62 -14.23 -15.64
N GLY A 93 0.19 -13.39 -16.30
CA GLY A 93 0.42 -13.43 -17.75
C GLY A 93 1.14 -14.70 -18.24
N LYS A 94 0.93 -15.07 -19.52
CA LYS A 94 1.52 -16.28 -20.15
C LYS A 94 3.05 -16.35 -20.12
N ASN A 95 3.75 -15.20 -20.05
CA ASN A 95 5.22 -15.13 -20.12
C ASN A 95 5.91 -15.02 -18.75
N SER A 96 5.19 -15.22 -17.66
CA SER A 96 5.75 -15.10 -16.31
C SER A 96 6.56 -16.35 -15.92
N ASN A 97 7.86 -16.15 -15.66
CA ASN A 97 8.77 -17.20 -15.21
C ASN A 97 8.30 -17.79 -13.85
N ASN A 98 8.27 -19.12 -13.73
CA ASN A 98 7.91 -19.82 -12.49
C ASN A 98 8.77 -19.40 -11.30
N LEU A 99 10.07 -19.12 -11.53
CA LEU A 99 10.97 -18.64 -10.48
C LEU A 99 10.51 -17.29 -9.93
N MET A 100 10.12 -16.37 -10.81
CA MET A 100 9.64 -15.04 -10.43
C MET A 100 8.30 -15.12 -9.66
N LYS A 101 7.40 -16.03 -10.07
CA LYS A 101 6.16 -16.30 -9.33
C LYS A 101 6.44 -16.82 -7.92
N GLY A 102 7.29 -17.84 -7.81
CA GLY A 102 7.67 -18.41 -6.52
C GLY A 102 8.31 -17.37 -5.61
N GLY A 103 9.23 -16.56 -6.15
CA GLY A 103 9.86 -15.46 -5.43
C GLY A 103 8.87 -14.41 -4.94
N ALA A 104 7.92 -14.00 -5.79
CA ALA A 104 6.90 -13.02 -5.40
C ALA A 104 5.92 -13.56 -4.34
N ILE A 105 5.50 -14.83 -4.46
CA ILE A 105 4.65 -15.49 -3.46
C ILE A 105 5.39 -15.59 -2.12
N ALA A 106 6.66 -16.02 -2.14
CA ALA A 106 7.48 -16.13 -0.94
C ALA A 106 7.68 -14.76 -0.28
N PHE A 107 8.01 -13.72 -1.06
CA PHE A 107 8.16 -12.36 -0.56
C PHE A 107 6.86 -11.81 0.03
N PHE A 108 5.74 -11.94 -0.69
CA PHE A 108 4.43 -11.54 -0.20
C PHE A 108 4.08 -12.23 1.12
N SER A 109 4.37 -13.53 1.22
CA SER A 109 4.04 -14.32 2.40
C SER A 109 4.90 -13.98 3.60
N LEU A 110 6.20 -13.75 3.40
CA LEU A 110 7.10 -13.28 4.45
C LEU A 110 6.71 -11.89 4.95
N MET A 111 6.38 -10.96 4.04
CA MET A 111 5.95 -9.62 4.41
C MET A 111 4.61 -9.63 5.14
N GLY A 112 3.64 -10.40 4.65
CA GLY A 112 2.34 -10.57 5.28
C GLY A 112 2.47 -11.11 6.70
N MET A 113 3.22 -12.19 6.87
CA MET A 113 3.53 -12.78 8.18
C MET A 113 4.24 -11.79 9.13
N ALA A 114 5.21 -11.01 8.63
CA ALA A 114 5.98 -10.07 9.45
C ALA A 114 5.15 -8.87 9.94
N ILE A 115 4.24 -8.37 9.10
CA ILE A 115 3.43 -7.18 9.38
C ILE A 115 2.11 -7.54 10.08
N ASP A 116 1.46 -8.63 9.69
CA ASP A 116 0.16 -9.06 10.26
C ASP A 116 0.34 -9.96 11.49
N GLN A 117 1.05 -9.42 12.48
CA GLN A 117 1.29 -10.14 13.74
C GLN A 117 -0.02 -10.35 14.51
N THR A 118 -0.90 -9.34 14.52
CA THR A 118 -2.21 -9.40 15.20
C THR A 118 -3.15 -10.44 14.58
N GLY A 119 -3.07 -10.62 13.26
CA GLY A 119 -4.08 -11.35 12.49
C GLY A 119 -5.45 -10.69 12.55
N ASN A 120 -6.46 -11.50 12.25
CA ASN A 120 -7.88 -11.18 12.39
C ASN A 120 -8.64 -12.36 13.00
N TYR A 121 -9.90 -12.16 13.35
CA TYR A 121 -10.75 -13.21 13.90
C TYR A 121 -10.73 -14.51 13.08
N ILE A 122 -10.76 -14.42 11.75
CA ILE A 122 -10.77 -15.57 10.83
C ILE A 122 -9.40 -16.26 10.81
N TYR A 123 -8.32 -15.49 10.73
CA TYR A 123 -6.94 -15.98 10.68
C TYR A 123 -6.48 -16.50 12.06
N ASN A 124 -7.17 -16.14 13.14
CA ASN A 124 -6.91 -16.71 14.46
C ASN A 124 -7.55 -18.09 14.63
N LYS A 125 -8.52 -18.47 13.79
CA LYS A 125 -9.23 -19.76 13.93
C LYS A 125 -8.35 -20.98 13.71
N PRO A 126 -7.45 -21.05 12.71
CA PRO A 126 -6.55 -22.19 12.59
C PRO A 126 -5.70 -22.40 13.85
N ILE A 127 -5.24 -21.31 14.47
CA ILE A 127 -4.46 -21.35 15.72
C ILE A 127 -5.34 -21.86 16.86
N GLU A 128 -6.56 -21.32 17.01
CA GLU A 128 -7.53 -21.75 18.03
C GLU A 128 -7.87 -23.24 17.90
N ILE A 129 -8.11 -23.73 16.68
CA ILE A 129 -8.47 -25.13 16.41
C ILE A 129 -7.31 -26.09 16.73
N ILE A 130 -6.07 -25.66 16.49
CA ILE A 130 -4.89 -26.51 16.70
C ILE A 130 -4.46 -26.54 18.18
N TYR A 131 -4.55 -25.40 18.87
CA TYR A 131 -3.94 -25.22 20.19
C TYR A 131 -4.93 -25.14 21.36
N CYS A 132 -6.17 -24.71 21.15
CA CYS A 132 -7.14 -24.52 22.22
C CYS A 132 -8.13 -25.68 22.27
N GLU A 133 -8.60 -26.02 23.47
CA GLU A 133 -9.63 -27.04 23.66
C GLU A 133 -11.03 -26.54 23.22
N LYS A 134 -12.01 -27.45 23.09
CA LYS A 134 -13.34 -27.17 22.50
C LYS A 134 -14.14 -26.03 23.15
N ASP A 135 -13.86 -25.72 24.41
CA ASP A 135 -14.54 -24.65 25.18
C ASP A 135 -13.64 -23.43 25.45
N GLU A 136 -12.42 -23.43 24.91
CA GLU A 136 -11.45 -22.36 25.05
C GLU A 136 -11.50 -21.41 23.85
N LYS A 137 -11.10 -20.16 24.06
CA LYS A 137 -10.94 -19.16 23.01
C LYS A 137 -9.55 -18.59 23.04
N ILE A 138 -9.05 -18.24 21.86
CA ILE A 138 -7.80 -17.50 21.77
C ILE A 138 -8.03 -16.06 22.23
N SER A 139 -7.26 -15.64 23.23
CA SER A 139 -7.16 -14.28 23.72
C SER A 139 -5.77 -13.74 23.37
N ARG A 140 -5.74 -12.52 22.86
CA ARG A 140 -4.52 -11.83 22.45
C ARG A 140 -4.35 -10.58 23.29
N THR A 141 -3.18 -10.43 23.89
CA THR A 141 -2.78 -9.20 24.59
C THR A 141 -1.50 -8.65 24.00
N VAL A 142 -1.41 -7.33 23.91
CA VAL A 142 -0.16 -6.64 23.55
C VAL A 142 0.55 -6.32 24.86
N ASP A 143 1.66 -7.00 25.11
CA ASP A 143 2.52 -6.73 26.25
C ASP A 143 3.53 -5.67 25.83
N VAL A 144 3.43 -4.50 26.46
CA VAL A 144 4.36 -3.38 26.25
C VAL A 144 5.37 -3.39 27.38
N SER A 145 6.65 -3.50 27.04
CA SER A 145 7.74 -3.52 28.01
C SER A 145 8.81 -2.48 27.69
N HIS A 146 9.43 -1.93 28.74
CA HIS A 146 10.50 -0.93 28.66
C HIS A 146 11.79 -1.50 29.25
N SER A 147 12.27 -2.61 28.67
CA SER A 147 13.43 -3.34 29.18
C SER A 147 14.72 -2.50 29.16
N PHE A 148 14.81 -1.46 28.31
CA PHE A 148 15.95 -0.55 28.21
C PHE A 148 15.52 0.92 28.03
N PRO A 149 16.29 1.89 28.54
CA PRO A 149 16.02 3.31 28.32
C PRO A 149 15.94 3.67 26.83
N GLY A 150 14.87 4.36 26.43
CA GLY A 150 14.65 4.77 25.04
C GLY A 150 14.13 3.65 24.12
N ARG A 151 13.85 2.44 24.63
CA ARG A 151 13.30 1.33 23.87
C ARG A 151 11.92 0.96 24.39
N THR A 152 10.97 0.77 23.47
CA THR A 152 9.65 0.22 23.75
C THR A 152 9.51 -1.06 22.95
N ASP A 153 9.44 -2.19 23.65
CA ASP A 153 9.23 -3.50 23.05
C ASP A 153 7.75 -3.84 23.17
N MET A 154 7.11 -4.06 22.03
CA MET A 154 5.72 -4.54 21.94
C MET A 154 5.76 -6.01 21.52
N THR A 155 5.33 -6.90 22.41
CA THR A 155 5.22 -8.33 22.13
C THR A 155 3.77 -8.77 22.14
N GLN A 156 3.40 -9.68 21.26
CA GLN A 156 2.06 -10.25 21.24
C GLN A 156 2.05 -11.56 22.03
N ASP A 157 1.17 -11.64 23.02
CA ASP A 157 0.98 -12.83 23.84
C ASP A 157 -0.36 -13.47 23.47
N PHE A 158 -0.31 -14.72 23.00
CA PHE A 158 -1.46 -15.49 22.56
C PHE A 158 -1.75 -16.58 23.58
N LYS A 159 -2.98 -16.59 24.11
CA LYS A 159 -3.40 -17.45 25.21
C LYS A 159 -4.69 -18.15 24.86
N CYS A 160 -4.82 -19.42 25.21
CA CYS A 160 -6.12 -20.07 25.27
C CYS A 160 -6.73 -19.76 26.65
N VAL A 161 -7.91 -19.15 26.63
CA VAL A 161 -8.67 -18.79 27.84
C VAL A 161 -9.99 -19.54 27.87
N ASN A 162 -10.39 -19.99 29.06
CA ASN A 162 -11.70 -20.61 29.26
C ASN A 162 -12.82 -19.54 29.36
N LYS A 163 -14.07 -19.97 29.58
CA LYS A 163 -15.24 -19.09 29.75
C LYS A 163 -15.12 -18.13 30.96
N GLU A 164 -14.26 -18.45 31.92
CA GLU A 164 -13.97 -17.64 33.11
C GLU A 164 -12.77 -16.69 32.91
N ASN A 165 -12.25 -16.57 31.68
CA ASN A 165 -11.04 -15.83 31.31
C ASN A 165 -9.76 -16.30 32.04
N GLN A 166 -9.75 -17.54 32.54
CA GLN A 166 -8.53 -18.14 33.10
C GLN A 166 -7.65 -18.67 31.97
N VAL A 167 -6.36 -18.37 32.06
CA VAL A 167 -5.35 -18.79 31.09
C VAL A 167 -5.04 -20.27 31.31
N GLN A 168 -5.40 -21.10 30.33
CA GLN A 168 -5.13 -22.55 30.37
C GLN A 168 -3.79 -22.86 29.69
N TYR A 169 -3.52 -22.21 28.57
CA TYR A 169 -2.31 -22.45 27.78
C TYR A 169 -1.79 -21.16 27.14
N ARG A 170 -0.47 -20.98 27.10
CA ARG A 170 0.18 -19.91 26.33
C ARG A 170 0.78 -20.49 25.08
N ILE A 171 0.38 -19.96 23.93
CA ILE A 171 0.78 -20.46 22.63
C ILE A 171 2.17 -19.89 22.30
N PRO A 172 3.18 -20.73 22.02
CA PRO A 172 4.49 -20.24 21.62
C PRO A 172 4.40 -19.46 20.30
N ILE A 173 5.20 -18.41 20.15
CA ILE A 173 5.14 -17.52 18.99
C ILE A 173 5.56 -18.20 17.68
N LEU A 174 6.47 -19.19 17.75
CA LEU A 174 7.06 -19.80 16.56
C LEU A 174 6.02 -20.53 15.69
N PRO A 175 5.12 -21.38 16.25
CA PRO A 175 4.02 -21.93 15.46
C PRO A 175 3.05 -20.91 14.90
N ILE A 176 2.80 -19.82 15.62
CA ILE A 176 1.92 -18.73 15.13
C ILE A 176 2.50 -18.11 13.86
N ILE A 177 3.80 -17.81 13.88
CA ILE A 177 4.55 -17.32 12.72
C ILE A 177 4.44 -18.33 11.56
N GLY A 178 4.62 -19.63 11.83
CA GLY A 178 4.51 -20.67 10.81
C GLY A 178 3.11 -20.78 10.18
N ILE A 179 2.06 -20.76 11.00
CA ILE A 179 0.66 -20.77 10.53
C ILE A 179 0.38 -19.54 9.68
N ARG A 180 0.77 -18.35 10.16
CA ARG A 180 0.62 -17.09 9.41
C ARG A 180 1.30 -17.11 8.06
N PHE A 181 2.52 -17.63 8.00
CA PHE A 181 3.24 -17.77 6.73
C PHE A 181 2.44 -18.63 5.73
N LEU A 182 1.89 -19.76 6.18
CA LEU A 182 1.05 -20.63 5.36
C LEU A 182 -0.25 -19.95 4.93
N GLU A 183 -0.90 -19.20 5.81
CA GLU A 183 -2.10 -18.42 5.48
C GLU A 183 -1.84 -17.45 4.33
N TYR A 184 -0.71 -16.72 4.38
CA TYR A 184 -0.36 -15.78 3.32
C TYR A 184 0.05 -16.47 2.01
N ILE A 185 0.63 -17.68 2.06
CA ILE A 185 0.84 -18.50 0.86
C ILE A 185 -0.51 -18.83 0.21
N ILE A 186 -1.46 -19.31 1.01
CA ILE A 186 -2.81 -19.66 0.53
C ILE A 186 -3.48 -18.42 -0.05
N LEU A 187 -3.38 -17.27 0.63
CA LEU A 187 -3.93 -16.00 0.17
C LEU A 187 -3.29 -15.55 -1.15
N ALA A 188 -1.98 -15.68 -1.32
CA ALA A 188 -1.30 -15.34 -2.57
C ALA A 188 -1.81 -16.18 -3.75
N TYR A 189 -1.92 -17.51 -3.56
CA TYR A 189 -2.49 -18.39 -4.58
C TYR A 189 -3.95 -18.07 -4.87
N PHE A 190 -4.75 -17.76 -3.84
CA PHE A 190 -6.13 -17.35 -4.00
C PHE A 190 -6.24 -16.06 -4.84
N LEU A 191 -5.43 -15.03 -4.56
CA LEU A 191 -5.42 -13.78 -5.31
C LEU A 191 -5.01 -13.99 -6.78
N ILE A 192 -3.99 -14.80 -7.03
CA ILE A 192 -3.58 -15.20 -8.39
C ILE A 192 -4.73 -15.89 -9.11
N TRP A 193 -5.44 -16.80 -8.44
CA TRP A 193 -6.58 -17.52 -8.99
C TRP A 193 -7.76 -16.59 -9.31
N VAL A 194 -8.15 -15.71 -8.38
CA VAL A 194 -9.21 -14.70 -8.57
C VAL A 194 -8.88 -13.81 -9.77
N ARG A 195 -7.63 -13.37 -9.88
CA ARG A 195 -7.19 -12.52 -10.99
C ARG A 195 -7.27 -13.24 -12.33
N LYS A 196 -6.78 -14.48 -12.40
CA LYS A 196 -6.87 -15.32 -13.61
C LYS A 196 -8.32 -15.52 -14.05
N PHE A 197 -9.21 -15.72 -13.08
CA PHE A 197 -10.64 -15.87 -13.34
C PHE A 197 -11.26 -14.58 -13.90
N TYR A 198 -10.93 -13.43 -13.31
CA TYR A 198 -11.37 -12.11 -13.79
C TYR A 198 -10.90 -11.82 -15.22
N ASP A 199 -9.61 -12.02 -15.51
CA ASP A 199 -9.04 -11.77 -16.84
C ASP A 199 -9.66 -12.70 -17.91
N THR A 200 -9.97 -13.95 -17.54
CA THR A 200 -10.65 -14.91 -18.44
C THR A 200 -12.07 -14.46 -18.77
N ARG A 201 -12.82 -13.95 -17.79
CA ARG A 201 -14.18 -13.42 -18.01
C ARG A 201 -14.18 -12.16 -18.87
N LYS A 202 -13.23 -11.25 -18.65
CA LYS A 202 -13.10 -10.02 -19.44
C LYS A 202 -12.83 -10.32 -20.91
N LYS A 203 -11.99 -11.32 -21.21
CA LYS A 203 -11.71 -11.71 -22.59
C LYS A 203 -12.97 -12.23 -23.31
N LYS A 204 -13.78 -13.05 -22.63
CA LYS A 204 -15.03 -13.58 -23.18
C LYS A 204 -16.12 -12.54 -23.42
N SER A 205 -16.08 -11.37 -22.78
CA SER A 205 -17.08 -10.31 -23.02
C SER A 205 -16.73 -9.39 -24.19
N HIS A 206 -15.56 -9.57 -24.80
CA HIS A 206 -15.07 -8.79 -25.94
C HIS A 206 -14.95 -9.64 -27.22
N GLU A 207 -15.32 -10.92 -27.15
CA GLU A 207 -15.51 -11.84 -28.28
C GLU A 207 -17.01 -11.98 -28.54
#